data_AF-A0A136LIP6-F1
#
_entry.id   AF-A0A136LIP6-F1
#
_cell.length_a   1.000
_cell.length_b   1.000
_cell.length_c   1.000
_cell.angle_alpha   90.00
_cell.angle_beta   90.00
_cell.angle_gamma   90.00
#
_symmetry.space_group_name_H-M   'P 1'
#
loop_
_entity.id
_entity.type
_entity.pdbx_description
1 polymer ?
#
loop_
_entity_poly.entity_id
_entity_poly.type
_entity_poly.pdbx_seq_one_letter_code
_entity_poly.pdbx_strand_id
1 'polypeptide(L)'
;MSQAEATARQQQIERLINMLASSNWRDRRDAALMLGELAADSAVDELVSVHLSDSSAKVRDAAAYALGQFRAVDAALQAGKEDKVTRLLTKVELEGKIGQRRRTGRWVKTVLALALSLAALFVLYRYLPAGVLSSVVPTIAPPPVDYAAQAAAARQIRPVFNQLRDNLNTLQSQFQAVLGGGSIDCQAYFNDIQPDSLAAFDLSAFPDLAQVVNLMNDTLTREQAARQRLVGSCFGGETLNAQNIGQVYGMIIPAMQALPTADAVLTAAENAQPAPQAATAPPAATGAVPGVPTAAIEATAVPTTAATLAPPTREIVIVDPDTVLRDLMGISDSLVAPRGAGSLVLQYWTDAATAGQTQGCNDLSTPTTIPANYQLPDDVAQAVPQLSEAARLVNEALTTIRASWTIFGSACQAGNLAALADNQIAELNTAMGKLTAAQTLMTVVQNS
;
A
#
# COMPACT_ATOMS: atom_id res chain seq x y z
N MET A 1 3.82 46.29 21.73
CA MET A 1 5.28 46.36 21.45
C MET A 1 5.63 47.77 21.04
N SER A 2 6.71 48.31 21.56
CA SER A 2 7.20 49.61 21.09
C SER A 2 7.82 49.44 19.69
N GLN A 3 7.80 50.49 18.85
CA GLN A 3 8.43 50.45 17.53
C GLN A 3 9.91 50.01 17.60
N ALA A 4 10.61 50.38 18.68
CA ALA A 4 11.99 49.99 18.92
C ALA A 4 12.19 48.47 19.09
N GLU A 5 11.27 47.77 19.74
CA GLU A 5 11.35 46.31 19.94
C GLU A 5 11.10 45.54 18.64
N ALA A 6 10.16 46.01 17.81
CA ALA A 6 9.89 45.43 16.49
C ALA A 6 11.09 45.59 15.55
N THR A 7 11.71 46.78 15.52
CA THR A 7 12.92 47.02 14.72
C THR A 7 14.10 46.17 15.19
N ALA A 8 14.29 46.00 16.50
CA ALA A 8 15.34 45.14 17.04
C ALA A 8 15.15 43.67 16.67
N ARG A 9 13.91 43.17 16.69
CA ARG A 9 13.56 41.81 16.24
C ARG A 9 13.88 41.62 14.77
N GLN A 10 13.50 42.56 13.91
CA GLN A 10 13.77 42.47 12.47
C GLN A 10 15.28 42.43 12.17
N GLN A 11 16.06 43.30 12.82
CA GLN A 11 17.52 43.30 12.71
C GLN A 11 18.17 42.01 13.26
N GLN A 12 17.55 41.34 14.22
CA GLN A 12 18.01 40.03 14.69
C GLN A 12 17.75 38.95 13.63
N ILE A 13 16.58 38.95 13.00
CA ILE A 13 16.22 37.99 11.93
C ILE A 13 17.16 38.15 10.73
N GLU A 14 17.39 39.38 10.26
CA GLU A 14 18.29 39.65 9.13
C GLU A 14 19.74 39.18 9.41
N ARG A 15 20.22 39.39 10.63
CA ARG A 15 21.54 38.88 11.03
C ARG A 15 21.61 37.36 11.00
N LEU A 16 20.55 36.67 11.41
CA LEU A 16 20.49 35.22 11.39
C LEU A 16 20.39 34.67 9.96
N ILE A 17 19.64 35.33 9.08
CA ILE A 17 19.59 34.99 7.64
C ILE A 17 21.00 35.09 7.04
N ASN A 18 21.72 36.18 7.30
CA ASN A 18 23.11 36.31 6.83
C ASN A 18 24.04 35.23 7.42
N MET A 19 23.79 34.79 8.65
CA MET A 19 24.58 33.75 9.32
C MET A 19 24.37 32.35 8.72
N LEU A 20 23.28 32.13 7.96
CA LEU A 20 23.10 30.92 7.14
C LEU A 20 24.14 30.80 6.02
N ALA A 21 24.84 31.88 5.65
CA ALA A 21 25.94 31.86 4.69
C ALA A 21 27.33 31.73 5.35
N SER A 22 27.41 31.51 6.67
CA SER A 22 28.69 31.40 7.39
C SER A 22 29.55 30.25 6.88
N SER A 23 30.87 30.46 6.83
CA SER A 23 31.83 29.39 6.50
C SER A 23 31.86 28.27 7.55
N ASN A 24 31.52 28.59 8.81
CA ASN A 24 31.46 27.63 9.90
C ASN A 24 30.08 26.97 9.97
N TRP A 25 30.05 25.65 9.79
CA TRP A 25 28.81 24.88 9.81
C TRP A 25 28.05 24.96 11.15
N ARG A 26 28.72 25.24 12.28
CA ARG A 26 28.04 25.39 13.57
C ARG A 26 27.19 26.66 13.60
N ASP A 27 27.70 27.74 13.02
CA ASP A 27 27.00 29.02 12.97
C ASP A 27 25.79 28.94 12.06
N ARG A 28 25.93 28.28 10.90
CA ARG A 28 24.78 28.01 10.00
C ARG A 28 23.70 27.16 10.66
N ARG A 29 24.11 26.08 11.36
CA ARG A 29 23.18 25.24 12.12
C ARG A 29 22.44 26.05 13.18
N ASP A 30 23.16 26.84 13.96
CA ASP A 30 22.58 27.60 15.05
C ASP A 30 21.67 28.72 14.54
N ALA A 31 22.02 29.34 13.40
CA ALA A 31 21.17 30.28 12.68
C ALA A 31 19.86 29.62 12.24
N ALA A 32 19.93 28.45 11.59
CA ALA A 32 18.75 27.73 11.13
C ALA A 32 17.79 27.36 12.27
N LEU A 33 18.33 26.88 13.40
CA LEU A 33 17.53 26.59 14.59
C LEU A 33 16.88 27.84 15.17
N MET A 34 17.64 28.93 15.31
CA MET A 34 17.12 30.19 15.87
C MET A 34 16.04 30.83 14.99
N LEU A 35 16.16 30.74 13.66
CA LEU A 35 15.14 31.24 12.73
C LEU A 35 13.80 30.48 12.88
N GLY A 36 13.87 29.15 13.05
CA GLY A 36 12.68 28.35 13.38
C GLY A 36 12.09 28.68 14.76
N GLU A 37 12.94 28.89 15.78
CA GLU A 37 12.49 29.27 17.13
C GLU A 37 11.85 30.67 17.18
N LEU A 38 12.29 31.60 16.32
CA LEU A 38 11.74 32.96 16.22
C LEU A 38 10.47 33.05 15.36
N ALA A 39 10.06 31.94 14.74
CA ALA A 39 9.01 31.90 13.72
C ALA A 39 9.20 32.98 12.66
N ALA A 40 10.43 33.11 12.14
CA ALA A 40 10.78 34.07 11.10
C ALA A 40 10.32 33.56 9.73
N ASP A 41 9.07 33.85 9.38
CA ASP A 41 8.47 33.54 8.08
C ASP A 41 9.30 34.05 6.90
N SER A 42 9.91 35.22 7.05
CA SER A 42 10.78 35.83 6.05
C SER A 42 12.08 35.06 5.77
N ALA A 43 12.37 33.97 6.49
CA ALA A 43 13.57 33.15 6.32
C ALA A 43 13.27 31.77 5.73
N VAL A 44 12.01 31.48 5.37
CA VAL A 44 11.59 30.16 4.88
C VAL A 44 12.33 29.79 3.59
N ASP A 45 12.46 30.72 2.64
CA ASP A 45 13.11 30.46 1.36
C ASP A 45 14.61 30.13 1.55
N GLU A 46 15.31 30.86 2.40
CA GLU A 46 16.71 30.58 2.73
C GLU A 46 16.86 29.26 3.49
N LEU A 47 15.94 28.93 4.39
CA LEU A 47 15.94 27.63 5.08
C LEU A 47 15.69 26.47 4.11
N VAL A 48 14.83 26.63 3.11
CA VAL A 48 14.63 25.63 2.04
C VAL A 48 15.92 25.44 1.24
N SER A 49 16.58 26.54 0.85
CA SER A 49 17.86 26.47 0.14
C SER A 49 18.93 25.73 0.95
N VAL A 50 19.06 26.05 2.23
CA VAL A 50 20.00 25.40 3.15
C VAL A 50 19.67 23.92 3.33
N HIS A 51 18.39 23.56 3.46
CA HIS A 51 17.98 22.16 3.57
C HIS A 51 18.37 21.34 2.34
N LEU A 52 18.25 21.91 1.13
CA LEU A 52 18.51 21.19 -0.12
C LEU A 52 20.00 21.12 -0.48
N SER A 53 20.78 22.15 -0.12
CA SER A 53 22.10 22.38 -0.71
C SER A 53 23.27 22.47 0.28
N ASP A 54 23.03 22.51 1.59
CA ASP A 54 24.12 22.63 2.56
C ASP A 54 24.98 21.36 2.61
N SER A 55 26.31 21.55 2.62
CA SER A 55 27.29 20.46 2.65
C SER A 55 27.26 19.65 3.96
N SER A 56 26.82 20.25 5.06
CA SER A 56 26.77 19.61 6.38
C SER A 56 25.39 19.00 6.65
N ALA A 57 25.34 17.69 6.85
CA ALA A 57 24.10 16.99 7.23
C ALA A 57 23.43 17.60 8.47
N LYS A 58 24.22 18.01 9.48
CA LYS A 58 23.70 18.64 10.71
C LYS A 58 23.02 19.99 10.46
N VAL A 59 23.44 20.71 9.42
CA VAL A 59 22.83 21.98 9.04
C VAL A 59 21.55 21.72 8.26
N ARG A 60 21.55 20.75 7.33
CA ARG A 60 20.33 20.32 6.63
C ARG A 60 19.25 19.82 7.58
N ASP A 61 19.62 19.07 8.61
CA ASP A 61 18.70 18.59 9.66
C ASP A 61 18.11 19.73 10.49
N ALA A 62 18.94 20.74 10.81
CA ALA A 62 18.48 21.93 11.53
C ALA A 62 17.50 22.76 10.70
N ALA A 63 17.77 22.92 9.39
CA ALA A 63 16.85 23.59 8.47
C ALA A 63 15.55 22.80 8.29
N ALA A 64 15.62 21.47 8.17
CA ALA A 64 14.44 20.60 8.12
C ALA A 64 13.58 20.74 9.39
N TYR A 65 14.22 20.78 10.56
CA TYR A 65 13.54 20.98 11.83
C TYR A 65 12.82 22.32 11.89
N ALA A 66 13.47 23.41 11.46
CA ALA A 66 12.86 24.75 11.41
C ALA A 66 11.67 24.80 10.45
N LEU A 67 11.79 24.25 9.23
CA LEU A 67 10.70 24.13 8.26
C LEU A 67 9.52 23.30 8.79
N GLY A 68 9.80 22.27 9.58
CA GLY A 68 8.76 21.48 10.27
C GLY A 68 7.97 22.30 11.28
N GLN A 69 8.58 23.28 11.95
CA GLN A 69 7.86 24.19 12.87
C GLN A 69 6.88 25.08 12.09
N PHE A 70 7.29 25.63 10.93
CA PHE A 70 6.41 26.44 10.09
C PHE A 70 5.20 25.64 9.56
N ARG A 71 5.43 24.43 9.03
CA ARG A 71 4.34 23.54 8.58
C ARG A 71 3.37 23.16 9.70
N ALA A 72 3.87 22.95 10.92
CA ALA A 72 3.02 22.66 12.07
C ALA A 72 2.14 23.86 12.46
N VAL A 73 2.62 25.09 12.24
CA VAL A 73 1.85 26.32 12.43
C VAL A 73 0.79 26.45 11.33
N ASP A 74 1.16 26.26 10.06
CA ASP A 74 0.21 26.32 8.93
C ASP A 74 -0.91 25.29 9.06
N ALA A 75 -0.57 24.04 9.42
CA ALA A 75 -1.54 22.98 9.66
C ALA A 75 -2.47 23.30 10.85
N ALA A 76 -1.96 23.99 11.88
CA ALA A 76 -2.78 24.42 13.02
C ALA A 76 -3.74 25.56 12.66
N LEU A 77 -3.33 26.46 11.77
CA LEU A 77 -4.19 27.52 11.22
C LEU A 77 -5.29 26.92 10.34
N GLN A 78 -4.96 26.00 9.43
CA GLN A 78 -5.96 25.33 8.58
C GLN A 78 -6.97 24.48 9.38
N ALA A 79 -6.55 23.94 10.54
CA ALA A 79 -7.44 23.18 11.42
C ALA A 79 -8.38 24.05 12.29
N GLY A 80 -8.47 25.36 12.04
CA GLY A 80 -9.33 26.29 12.80
C GLY A 80 -8.90 26.47 14.26
N LYS A 81 -7.65 26.13 14.60
CA LYS A 81 -7.09 26.27 15.97
C LYS A 81 -6.40 27.61 16.15
N GLU A 82 -6.98 28.67 15.60
CA GLU A 82 -6.44 30.02 15.60
C GLU A 82 -6.16 30.48 17.04
N ASP A 83 -7.09 30.30 17.98
CA ASP A 83 -6.93 30.65 19.40
C ASP A 83 -5.75 30.00 20.12
N LYS A 84 -5.24 28.87 19.61
CA LYS A 84 -4.07 28.18 20.17
C LYS A 84 -2.78 28.71 19.55
N VAL A 85 -2.80 28.97 18.24
CA VAL A 85 -1.69 29.56 17.49
C VAL A 85 -1.46 31.00 17.96
N THR A 86 -2.51 31.82 18.03
CA THR A 86 -2.45 33.20 18.52
C THR A 86 -1.92 33.24 19.95
N ARG A 87 -2.37 32.36 20.86
CA ARG A 87 -1.88 32.34 22.25
C ARG A 87 -0.41 31.94 22.38
N LEU A 88 0.08 31.05 21.51
CA LEU A 88 1.49 30.65 21.48
C LEU A 88 2.36 31.75 20.86
N LEU A 89 1.92 32.37 19.78
CA LEU A 89 2.59 33.51 19.14
C LEU A 89 2.63 34.73 20.06
N THR A 90 1.49 35.11 20.67
CA THR A 90 1.39 36.20 21.65
C THR A 90 2.28 35.97 22.87
N LYS A 91 2.48 34.71 23.29
CA LYS A 91 3.38 34.38 24.41
C LYS A 91 4.85 34.48 24.05
N VAL A 92 5.22 34.09 22.84
CA VAL A 92 6.59 34.28 22.30
C VAL A 92 6.87 35.78 22.08
N GLU A 93 5.87 36.53 21.62
CA GLU A 93 5.98 37.94 21.23
C GLU A 93 5.90 38.93 22.41
N LEU A 94 5.06 38.68 23.43
CA LEU A 94 4.94 39.56 24.61
C LEU A 94 5.85 39.18 25.77
N GLU A 95 6.10 37.89 26.00
CA GLU A 95 6.83 37.44 27.20
C GLU A 95 8.31 37.14 26.94
N GLY A 96 8.76 37.09 25.67
CA GLY A 96 10.12 36.70 25.30
C GLY A 96 10.54 35.31 25.81
N LYS A 97 9.58 34.52 26.30
CA LYS A 97 9.82 33.18 26.85
C LYS A 97 9.80 32.17 25.72
N ILE A 98 10.94 32.09 25.05
CA ILE A 98 11.28 30.93 24.22
C ILE A 98 11.17 29.69 25.11
N GLY A 99 10.47 28.66 24.64
CA GLY A 99 10.39 27.39 25.34
C GLY A 99 11.80 26.92 25.71
N GLN A 100 12.08 26.80 27.01
CA GLN A 100 13.40 26.39 27.48
C GLN A 100 13.80 25.12 26.75
N ARG A 101 14.99 25.12 26.11
CA ARG A 101 15.73 23.89 25.82
C ARG A 101 15.64 23.03 27.06
N ARG A 102 15.08 21.81 26.94
CA ARG A 102 14.88 20.88 28.05
C ARG A 102 16.09 20.94 28.97
N ARG A 103 15.89 21.51 30.17
CA ARG A 103 16.90 21.70 31.20
C ARG A 103 17.54 20.34 31.48
N THR A 104 18.76 20.17 30.98
CA THR A 104 19.57 18.94 30.95
C THR A 104 19.79 18.30 32.33
N GLY A 105 19.49 19.00 33.43
CA GLY A 105 19.60 18.48 34.78
C GLY A 105 18.60 17.36 35.13
N ARG A 106 17.39 17.35 34.57
CA ARG A 106 16.42 16.26 34.84
C ARG A 106 16.77 15.01 34.05
N TRP A 107 17.14 15.16 32.78
CA TRP A 107 17.48 14.05 31.91
C TRP A 107 18.78 13.37 32.33
N VAL A 108 19.81 14.13 32.74
CA VAL A 108 21.05 13.54 33.26
C VAL A 108 20.79 12.76 34.55
N LYS A 109 19.94 13.27 35.47
CA LYS A 109 19.56 12.52 36.68
C LYS A 109 18.77 11.26 36.37
N THR A 110 17.85 11.30 35.40
CA THR A 110 17.12 10.10 34.96
C THR A 110 18.03 9.11 34.25
N VAL A 111 18.97 9.56 33.43
CA VAL A 111 19.94 8.68 32.76
C VAL A 111 20.90 8.05 33.76
N LEU A 112 21.35 8.81 34.76
CA LEU A 112 22.25 8.30 35.80
C LEU A 112 21.51 7.36 36.76
N ALA A 113 20.25 7.63 37.08
CA ALA A 113 19.39 6.72 37.83
C ALA A 113 19.07 5.44 37.03
N LEU A 114 18.81 5.56 35.73
CA LEU A 114 18.59 4.41 34.84
C LEU A 114 19.87 3.59 34.68
N ALA A 115 21.03 4.22 34.56
CA ALA A 115 22.31 3.52 34.49
C ALA A 115 22.62 2.77 35.79
N LEU A 116 22.35 3.38 36.95
CA LEU A 116 22.48 2.70 38.25
C LEU A 116 21.45 1.57 38.42
N SER A 117 20.20 1.77 37.97
CA SER A 117 19.18 0.73 37.95
C SER A 117 19.54 -0.42 37.02
N LEU A 118 20.16 -0.15 35.88
CA LEU A 118 20.57 -1.15 34.90
C LEU A 118 21.80 -1.91 35.40
N ALA A 119 22.75 -1.23 36.06
CA ALA A 119 23.85 -1.89 36.76
C ALA A 119 23.35 -2.81 37.89
N ALA A 120 22.36 -2.35 38.68
CA ALA A 120 21.73 -3.17 39.71
C ALA A 120 21.00 -4.39 39.10
N LEU A 121 20.27 -4.21 38.00
CA LEU A 121 19.62 -5.30 37.27
C LEU A 121 20.62 -6.27 36.63
N PHE A 122 21.77 -5.78 36.17
CA PHE A 122 22.83 -6.61 35.60
C PHE A 122 23.50 -7.47 36.68
N VAL A 123 23.76 -6.91 37.86
CA VAL A 123 24.22 -7.66 39.03
C VAL A 123 23.13 -8.66 39.45
N LEU A 124 21.88 -8.24 39.53
CA LEU A 124 20.74 -9.11 39.86
C LEU A 124 20.64 -10.28 38.88
N TYR A 125 20.70 -10.03 37.57
CA TYR A 125 20.74 -11.06 36.52
C TYR A 125 21.93 -12.01 36.68
N ARG A 126 23.12 -11.50 37.02
CA ARG A 126 24.34 -12.31 37.13
C ARG A 126 24.33 -13.24 38.35
N TYR A 127 23.58 -12.89 39.38
CA TYR A 127 23.52 -13.60 40.66
C TYR A 127 22.14 -14.23 40.96
N LEU A 128 21.10 -14.02 40.14
CA LEU A 128 19.83 -14.73 40.30
C LEU A 128 19.97 -16.18 39.81
N PRO A 129 19.64 -17.18 40.65
CA PRO A 129 19.49 -18.54 40.17
C PRO A 129 18.29 -18.61 39.23
N ALA A 130 18.46 -19.30 38.09
CA ALA A 130 17.41 -19.50 37.11
C ALA A 130 16.17 -20.14 37.77
N GLY A 131 15.06 -19.40 37.85
CA GLY A 131 13.78 -19.92 38.37
C GLY A 131 12.95 -18.94 39.22
N VAL A 132 13.51 -17.85 39.74
CA VAL A 132 12.76 -16.95 40.66
C VAL A 132 11.76 -16.03 39.94
N LEU A 133 12.03 -15.63 38.69
CA LEU A 133 11.15 -14.73 37.93
C LEU A 133 9.83 -15.39 37.45
N SER A 134 9.73 -16.72 37.49
CA SER A 134 8.49 -17.43 37.12
C SER A 134 7.39 -17.34 38.18
N SER A 135 7.66 -16.73 39.34
CA SER A 135 6.73 -16.69 40.49
C SER A 135 6.01 -15.35 40.71
N VAL A 136 6.30 -14.31 39.91
CA VAL A 136 5.80 -12.94 40.15
C VAL A 136 4.93 -12.39 39.01
N VAL A 137 4.71 -13.16 37.95
CA VAL A 137 3.71 -12.80 36.94
C VAL A 137 2.38 -13.47 37.32
N PRO A 138 1.29 -12.72 37.59
CA PRO A 138 -0.03 -13.35 37.58
C PRO A 138 -0.21 -13.95 36.20
N THR A 139 -0.25 -15.28 36.14
CA THR A 139 -0.64 -16.04 34.96
C THR A 139 -2.09 -15.65 34.64
N ILE A 140 -2.25 -14.56 33.89
CA ILE A 140 -3.38 -14.46 32.97
C ILE A 140 -3.14 -15.62 32.03
N ALA A 141 -3.86 -16.71 32.24
CA ALA A 141 -3.89 -17.80 31.28
C ALA A 141 -4.17 -17.14 29.93
N PRO A 142 -3.28 -17.29 28.93
CA PRO A 142 -3.58 -16.78 27.60
C PRO A 142 -4.97 -17.30 27.22
N PRO A 143 -5.80 -16.48 26.54
CA PRO A 143 -7.09 -16.97 26.07
C PRO A 143 -6.85 -18.30 25.36
N PRO A 144 -7.73 -19.31 25.57
CA PRO A 144 -7.54 -20.61 24.96
C PRO A 144 -7.35 -20.41 23.45
N VAL A 145 -6.17 -20.78 22.96
CA VAL A 145 -5.87 -20.68 21.53
C VAL A 145 -6.79 -21.65 20.82
N ASP A 146 -7.62 -21.14 19.91
CA ASP A 146 -8.43 -21.98 19.04
C ASP A 146 -7.51 -22.62 18.00
N TYR A 147 -6.94 -23.77 18.38
CA TYR A 147 -6.05 -24.57 17.52
C TYR A 147 -6.74 -25.00 16.22
N ALA A 148 -8.07 -25.17 16.22
CA ALA A 148 -8.81 -25.53 15.01
C ALA A 148 -8.89 -24.34 14.05
N ALA A 149 -9.17 -23.13 14.57
CA ALA A 149 -9.13 -21.91 13.77
C ALA A 149 -7.71 -21.58 13.27
N GLN A 150 -6.68 -21.80 14.10
CA GLN A 150 -5.28 -21.63 13.71
C GLN A 150 -4.90 -22.57 12.54
N ALA A 151 -5.26 -23.85 12.64
CA ALA A 151 -4.99 -24.83 11.59
C ALA A 151 -5.78 -24.53 10.31
N ALA A 152 -7.03 -24.05 10.43
CA ALA A 152 -7.85 -23.64 9.29
C ALA A 152 -7.23 -22.44 8.56
N ALA A 153 -6.80 -21.41 9.29
CA ALA A 153 -6.12 -20.24 8.72
C ALA A 153 -4.82 -20.64 8.00
N ALA A 154 -4.00 -21.49 8.60
CA ALA A 154 -2.76 -21.96 7.98
C ALA A 154 -3.03 -22.73 6.67
N ARG A 155 -4.06 -23.58 6.63
CA ARG A 155 -4.47 -24.31 5.40
C ARG A 155 -4.99 -23.39 4.29
N GLN A 156 -5.54 -22.24 4.63
CA GLN A 156 -5.98 -21.25 3.64
C GLN A 156 -4.81 -20.43 3.08
N ILE A 157 -3.78 -20.15 3.88
CA ILE A 157 -2.58 -19.44 3.46
C ILE A 157 -1.68 -20.35 2.59
N ARG A 158 -1.67 -21.66 2.88
CA ARG A 158 -0.80 -22.66 2.26
C ARG A 158 -0.77 -22.67 0.71
N PRO A 159 -1.91 -22.61 -0.01
CA PRO A 159 -1.90 -22.62 -1.47
C PRO A 159 -1.20 -21.40 -2.06
N VAL A 160 -1.43 -20.21 -1.51
CA VAL A 160 -0.78 -18.96 -1.95
C VAL A 160 0.72 -19.02 -1.66
N PHE A 161 1.11 -19.55 -0.49
CA PHE A 161 2.52 -19.78 -0.16
C PHE A 161 3.21 -20.70 -1.17
N ASN A 162 2.57 -21.80 -1.55
CA ASN A 162 3.11 -22.75 -2.52
C ASN A 162 3.27 -22.09 -3.91
N GLN A 163 2.24 -21.38 -4.39
CA GLN A 163 2.30 -20.66 -5.66
C GLN A 163 3.43 -19.64 -5.69
N LEU A 164 3.60 -18.88 -4.61
CA LEU A 164 4.65 -17.86 -4.48
C LEU A 164 6.05 -18.49 -4.47
N ARG A 165 6.22 -19.58 -3.72
CA ARG A 165 7.46 -20.36 -3.72
C ARG A 165 7.79 -20.88 -5.12
N ASP A 166 6.79 -21.43 -5.83
CA ASP A 166 6.99 -21.99 -7.17
C ASP A 166 7.38 -20.89 -8.17
N ASN A 167 6.76 -19.71 -8.09
CA ASN A 167 7.15 -18.54 -8.90
C ASN A 167 8.60 -18.11 -8.65
N LEU A 168 9.01 -18.05 -7.38
CA LEU A 168 10.38 -17.71 -7.02
C LEU A 168 11.41 -18.76 -7.49
N ASN A 169 11.04 -20.05 -7.47
CA ASN A 169 11.87 -21.11 -8.03
C ASN A 169 12.01 -20.96 -9.56
N THR A 170 10.92 -20.63 -10.25
CA THR A 170 10.97 -20.32 -11.68
C THR A 170 11.90 -19.13 -11.95
N LEU A 171 11.74 -18.01 -11.22
CA LEU A 171 12.64 -16.85 -11.36
C LEU A 171 14.11 -17.21 -11.11
N GLN A 172 14.38 -17.97 -10.04
CA GLN A 172 15.74 -18.42 -9.73
C GLN A 172 16.33 -19.24 -10.87
N SER A 173 15.58 -20.18 -11.43
CA SER A 173 16.03 -21.01 -12.55
C SER A 173 16.37 -20.16 -13.78
N GLN A 174 15.51 -19.21 -14.14
CA GLN A 174 15.74 -18.29 -15.26
C GLN A 174 16.98 -17.42 -15.04
N PHE A 175 17.17 -16.91 -13.82
CA PHE A 175 18.31 -16.06 -13.52
C PHE A 175 19.63 -16.83 -13.48
N GLN A 176 19.62 -18.06 -12.95
CA GLN A 176 20.80 -18.95 -12.97
C GLN A 176 21.17 -19.35 -14.40
N ALA A 177 20.19 -19.57 -15.29
CA ALA A 177 20.46 -19.86 -16.70
C ALA A 177 21.24 -18.72 -17.37
N VAL A 178 20.82 -17.47 -17.17
CA VAL A 178 21.53 -16.30 -17.72
C VAL A 178 22.91 -16.10 -17.09
N LEU A 179 23.06 -16.30 -15.78
CA LEU A 179 24.37 -16.25 -15.12
C LEU A 179 25.33 -17.33 -15.62
N GLY A 180 24.80 -18.48 -16.06
CA GLY A 180 25.55 -19.55 -16.71
C GLY A 180 25.88 -19.31 -18.20
N GLY A 181 25.53 -18.13 -18.74
CA GLY A 181 25.73 -17.80 -20.16
C GLY A 181 24.62 -18.26 -21.10
N GLY A 182 23.50 -18.76 -20.54
CA GLY A 182 22.27 -19.07 -21.28
C GLY A 182 21.39 -17.84 -21.51
N SER A 183 20.19 -18.07 -22.05
CA SER A 183 19.17 -17.08 -22.34
C SER A 183 17.90 -17.30 -21.51
N ILE A 184 17.09 -16.25 -21.38
CA ILE A 184 15.80 -16.32 -20.68
C ILE A 184 14.78 -17.13 -21.51
N ASP A 185 14.05 -18.02 -20.85
CA ASP A 185 12.88 -18.68 -21.40
C ASP A 185 11.64 -17.81 -21.18
N CYS A 186 11.21 -17.16 -22.26
CA CYS A 186 10.04 -16.27 -22.26
C CYS A 186 8.71 -17.01 -22.16
N GLN A 187 8.71 -18.34 -22.17
CA GLN A 187 7.52 -19.18 -21.97
C GLN A 187 7.49 -19.80 -20.56
N ALA A 188 8.40 -19.40 -19.67
CA ALA A 188 8.43 -19.89 -18.30
C ALA A 188 7.08 -19.65 -17.60
N TYR A 189 6.50 -20.72 -17.08
CA TYR A 189 5.20 -20.67 -16.40
C TYR A 189 5.33 -20.00 -15.03
N PHE A 190 4.37 -19.15 -14.73
CA PHE A 190 4.21 -18.56 -13.43
C PHE A 190 2.74 -18.60 -12.99
N ASN A 191 2.52 -18.93 -11.73
CA ASN A 191 1.20 -18.81 -11.11
C ASN A 191 0.78 -17.34 -11.04
N ASP A 192 -0.50 -17.11 -11.30
CA ASP A 192 -1.13 -15.81 -11.07
C ASP A 192 -1.58 -15.71 -9.60
N ILE A 193 -1.04 -14.73 -8.88
CA ILE A 193 -1.32 -14.48 -7.47
C ILE A 193 -1.93 -13.08 -7.37
N GLN A 194 -3.22 -13.04 -7.07
CA GLN A 194 -3.98 -11.80 -6.94
C GLN A 194 -3.48 -10.99 -5.72
N PRO A 195 -3.30 -9.65 -5.83
CA PRO A 195 -2.80 -8.81 -4.74
C PRO A 195 -3.61 -8.92 -3.43
N ASP A 196 -4.94 -9.09 -3.54
CA ASP A 196 -5.84 -9.16 -2.38
C ASP A 196 -5.94 -10.55 -1.75
N SER A 197 -5.33 -11.57 -2.36
CA SER A 197 -5.42 -12.96 -1.89
C SER A 197 -4.94 -13.16 -0.46
N LEU A 198 -4.07 -12.27 0.03
CA LEU A 198 -3.49 -12.27 1.38
C LEU A 198 -4.07 -11.19 2.30
N ALA A 199 -4.71 -10.15 1.74
CA ALA A 199 -5.33 -9.06 2.49
C ALA A 199 -6.67 -9.48 3.15
N ALA A 200 -7.25 -10.60 2.70
CA ALA A 200 -8.53 -11.11 3.18
C ALA A 200 -8.46 -11.86 4.52
N PHE A 201 -7.27 -12.10 5.09
CA PHE A 201 -7.11 -12.92 6.30
C PHE A 201 -7.09 -12.09 7.59
N ASP A 202 -8.11 -12.25 8.44
CA ASP A 202 -8.06 -11.75 9.82
C ASP A 202 -7.20 -12.67 10.69
N LEU A 203 -5.99 -12.19 10.99
CA LEU A 203 -4.98 -12.91 11.78
C LEU A 203 -4.70 -12.24 13.13
N SER A 204 -5.62 -11.39 13.59
CA SER A 204 -5.49 -10.67 14.87
C SER A 204 -5.29 -11.61 16.07
N ALA A 205 -5.82 -12.84 15.99
CA ALA A 205 -5.66 -13.89 16.99
C ALA A 205 -4.37 -14.74 16.83
N PHE A 206 -3.64 -14.63 15.72
CA PHE A 206 -2.53 -15.53 15.36
C PHE A 206 -1.28 -14.73 14.92
N PRO A 207 -0.50 -14.18 15.86
CA PRO A 207 0.62 -13.28 15.54
C PRO A 207 1.70 -13.92 14.66
N ASP A 208 1.95 -15.22 14.83
CA ASP A 208 2.95 -15.93 14.01
C ASP A 208 2.50 -16.08 12.55
N LEU A 209 1.20 -16.38 12.32
CA LEU A 209 0.64 -16.41 10.97
C LEU A 209 0.58 -15.02 10.34
N ALA A 210 0.30 -13.98 11.14
CA ALA A 210 0.32 -12.60 10.67
C ALA A 210 1.73 -12.18 10.19
N GLN A 211 2.78 -12.61 10.88
CA GLN A 211 4.16 -12.39 10.44
C GLN A 211 4.45 -13.12 9.12
N VAL A 212 3.97 -14.35 8.96
CA VAL A 212 4.09 -15.09 7.70
C VAL A 212 3.40 -14.36 6.55
N VAL A 213 2.16 -13.87 6.74
CA VAL A 213 1.44 -13.14 5.69
C VAL A 213 2.13 -11.82 5.33
N ASN A 214 2.65 -11.08 6.30
CA ASN A 214 3.42 -9.86 6.02
C ASN A 214 4.69 -10.15 5.20
N LEU A 215 5.41 -11.22 5.55
CA LEU A 215 6.56 -11.68 4.78
C LEU A 215 6.15 -12.09 3.36
N MET A 216 5.02 -12.77 3.19
CA MET A 216 4.50 -13.16 1.88
C MET A 216 4.09 -11.95 1.03
N ASN A 217 3.48 -10.92 1.61
CA ASN A 217 3.13 -9.67 0.91
C ASN A 217 4.37 -8.92 0.39
N ASP A 218 5.42 -8.78 1.22
CA ASP A 218 6.70 -8.22 0.79
C ASP A 218 7.35 -9.08 -0.32
N THR A 219 7.28 -10.40 -0.16
CA THR A 219 7.81 -11.35 -1.14
C THR A 219 7.07 -11.29 -2.48
N LEU A 220 5.74 -11.18 -2.47
CA LEU A 220 4.93 -11.02 -3.68
C LEU A 220 5.31 -9.74 -4.44
N THR A 221 5.51 -8.64 -3.72
CA THR A 221 5.96 -7.36 -4.32
C THR A 221 7.31 -7.51 -5.01
N ARG A 222 8.27 -8.17 -4.37
CA ARG A 222 9.62 -8.44 -4.93
C ARG A 222 9.56 -9.37 -6.13
N GLU A 223 8.73 -10.41 -6.06
CA GLU A 223 8.51 -11.37 -7.14
C GLU A 223 7.93 -10.69 -8.37
N GLN A 224 6.86 -9.90 -8.21
CA GLN A 224 6.23 -9.15 -9.30
C GLN A 224 7.21 -8.18 -9.97
N ALA A 225 7.99 -7.43 -9.19
CA ALA A 225 9.01 -6.54 -9.72
C ALA A 225 10.09 -7.28 -10.52
N ALA A 226 10.54 -8.44 -10.01
CA ALA A 226 11.51 -9.28 -10.71
C ALA A 226 10.93 -9.91 -11.98
N ARG A 227 9.67 -10.34 -11.94
CA ARG A 227 8.95 -10.89 -13.11
C ARG A 227 8.74 -9.82 -14.18
N GLN A 228 8.35 -8.60 -13.81
CA GLN A 228 8.20 -7.49 -14.76
C GLN A 228 9.51 -7.21 -15.50
N ARG A 229 10.66 -7.26 -14.82
CA ARG A 229 11.98 -7.14 -15.46
C ARG A 229 12.23 -8.29 -16.45
N LEU A 230 11.91 -9.52 -16.05
CA LEU A 230 12.07 -10.71 -16.90
C LEU A 230 11.18 -10.62 -18.16
N VAL A 231 9.90 -10.29 -18.02
CA VAL A 231 8.96 -10.10 -19.14
C VAL A 231 9.39 -8.91 -20.01
N GLY A 232 9.85 -7.82 -19.40
CA GLY A 232 10.42 -6.67 -20.12
C GLY A 232 11.60 -7.05 -21.00
N SER A 233 12.43 -8.00 -20.57
CA SER A 233 13.54 -8.49 -21.41
C SER A 233 13.14 -9.40 -22.57
N CYS A 234 11.95 -9.99 -22.50
CA CYS A 234 11.39 -10.81 -23.57
C CYS A 234 10.78 -9.97 -24.70
N PHE A 235 10.18 -8.81 -24.37
CA PHE A 235 9.34 -8.08 -25.31
C PHE A 235 9.63 -6.56 -25.40
N GLY A 236 10.40 -6.00 -24.47
CA GLY A 236 10.56 -4.55 -24.28
C GLY A 236 11.92 -3.96 -24.66
N GLY A 237 12.84 -4.74 -25.24
CA GLY A 237 14.15 -4.26 -25.73
C GLY A 237 15.23 -4.03 -24.66
N GLU A 238 14.88 -4.05 -23.36
CA GLU A 238 15.85 -4.07 -22.26
C GLU A 238 16.46 -5.47 -22.10
N THR A 239 17.75 -5.66 -22.41
CA THR A 239 18.35 -7.00 -22.29
C THR A 239 18.75 -7.31 -20.86
N LEU A 240 18.17 -8.37 -20.28
CA LEU A 240 18.69 -8.99 -19.05
C LEU A 240 19.88 -9.89 -19.43
N ASN A 241 21.03 -9.61 -18.83
CA ASN A 241 22.27 -10.32 -19.09
C ASN A 241 23.09 -10.47 -17.79
N ALA A 242 24.21 -11.19 -17.84
CA ALA A 242 25.04 -11.45 -16.66
C ALA A 242 25.50 -10.19 -15.89
N GLN A 243 25.53 -9.01 -16.52
CA GLN A 243 25.99 -7.78 -15.89
C GLN A 243 24.90 -7.08 -15.06
N ASN A 244 23.62 -7.16 -15.48
CA ASN A 244 22.52 -6.47 -14.80
C ASN A 244 21.60 -7.42 -14.01
N ILE A 245 21.63 -8.73 -14.30
CA ILE A 245 20.75 -9.71 -13.65
C ILE A 245 21.06 -9.88 -12.16
N GLY A 246 22.31 -9.66 -11.74
CA GLY A 246 22.70 -9.71 -10.33
C GLY A 246 21.92 -8.73 -9.46
N GLN A 247 21.59 -7.54 -10.00
CA GLN A 247 20.78 -6.55 -9.26
C GLN A 247 19.33 -7.03 -9.08
N VAL A 248 18.74 -7.64 -10.12
CA VAL A 248 17.37 -8.18 -10.06
C VAL A 248 17.30 -9.40 -9.17
N TYR A 249 18.26 -10.33 -9.31
CA TYR A 249 18.34 -11.52 -8.48
C TYR A 249 18.57 -11.18 -7.00
N GLY A 250 19.39 -10.16 -6.72
CA GLY A 250 19.62 -9.67 -5.36
C GLY A 250 18.35 -9.19 -4.63
N MET A 251 17.31 -8.76 -5.35
CA MET A 251 16.04 -8.32 -4.74
C MET A 251 15.22 -9.49 -4.19
N ILE A 252 15.36 -10.67 -4.78
CA ILE A 252 14.56 -11.86 -4.42
C ILE A 252 15.30 -12.82 -3.48
N ILE A 253 16.63 -12.74 -3.35
CA ILE A 253 17.43 -13.60 -2.45
C ILE A 253 16.93 -13.56 -0.99
N PRO A 254 16.68 -12.40 -0.36
CA PRO A 254 16.19 -12.36 1.02
C PRO A 254 14.82 -13.04 1.18
N ALA A 255 13.96 -12.91 0.16
CA ALA A 255 12.66 -13.56 0.16
C ALA A 255 12.80 -15.08 0.09
N MET A 256 13.65 -15.60 -0.80
CA MET A 256 13.93 -17.04 -0.90
C MET A 256 14.51 -17.62 0.40
N GLN A 257 15.37 -16.86 1.09
CA GLN A 257 15.97 -17.29 2.37
C GLN A 257 14.96 -17.33 3.52
N ALA A 258 13.90 -16.55 3.45
CA ALA A 258 12.87 -16.50 4.48
C ALA A 258 11.79 -17.58 4.30
N LEU A 259 11.57 -18.11 3.09
CA LEU A 259 10.55 -19.12 2.81
C LEU A 259 10.59 -20.37 3.71
N PRO A 260 11.76 -20.98 4.02
CA PRO A 260 11.80 -22.18 4.88
C PRO A 260 11.28 -21.91 6.30
N THR A 261 11.51 -20.71 6.81
CA THR A 261 10.99 -20.32 8.14
C THR A 261 9.48 -20.13 8.12
N ALA A 262 8.94 -19.51 7.07
CA ALA A 262 7.50 -19.39 6.87
C ALA A 262 6.82 -20.75 6.69
N ASP A 263 7.44 -21.66 5.95
CA ASP A 263 6.95 -23.02 5.76
C ASP A 263 6.87 -23.81 7.07
N ALA A 264 7.89 -23.67 7.92
CA ALA A 264 7.93 -24.30 9.24
C ALA A 264 6.81 -23.76 10.15
N VAL A 265 6.56 -22.45 10.13
CA VAL A 265 5.47 -21.83 10.91
C VAL A 265 4.10 -22.30 10.42
N LEU A 266 3.87 -22.31 9.09
CA LEU A 266 2.62 -22.81 8.53
C LEU A 266 2.40 -24.29 8.88
N THR A 267 3.46 -25.11 8.82
CA THR A 267 3.39 -26.54 9.14
C THR A 267 3.11 -26.77 10.62
N ALA A 268 3.72 -25.97 11.51
CA ALA A 268 3.44 -26.02 12.93
C ALA A 268 1.99 -25.62 13.23
N ALA A 269 1.47 -24.59 12.56
CA ALA A 269 0.09 -24.13 12.71
C ALA A 269 -0.95 -25.15 12.18
N GLU A 270 -0.68 -25.80 11.04
CA GLU A 270 -1.55 -26.84 10.46
C GLU A 270 -1.69 -28.08 11.36
N ASN A 271 -0.62 -28.39 12.10
CA ASN A 271 -0.52 -29.53 13.01
C ASN A 271 -0.70 -29.14 14.48
N ALA A 272 -1.15 -27.91 14.75
CA ALA A 272 -1.30 -27.42 16.11
C ALA A 272 -2.40 -28.23 16.83
N GLN A 273 -2.02 -28.87 17.93
CA GLN A 273 -2.93 -29.60 18.80
C GLN A 273 -2.73 -29.14 20.24
N PRO A 274 -3.80 -29.15 21.06
CA PRO A 274 -3.64 -28.98 22.50
C PRO A 274 -2.63 -30.00 23.02
N ALA A 275 -1.74 -29.60 23.93
CA ALA A 275 -0.88 -30.54 24.63
C ALA A 275 -1.76 -31.70 25.18
N PRO A 276 -1.37 -32.97 24.99
CA PRO A 276 -2.20 -34.10 25.41
C PRO A 276 -2.54 -33.94 26.89
N GLN A 277 -3.82 -33.68 27.16
CA GLN A 277 -4.34 -33.67 28.52
C GLN A 277 -4.15 -35.08 29.08
N ALA A 278 -3.54 -35.18 30.26
CA ALA A 278 -3.55 -36.42 31.01
C ALA A 278 -5.01 -36.88 31.12
N ALA A 279 -5.28 -38.10 30.65
CA ALA A 279 -6.62 -38.64 30.50
C ALA A 279 -7.43 -38.48 31.79
N THR A 280 -8.51 -37.69 31.73
CA THR A 280 -9.60 -37.76 32.70
C THR A 280 -10.80 -38.40 32.01
N ALA A 281 -11.40 -39.37 32.68
CA ALA A 281 -12.34 -40.33 32.12
C ALA A 281 -13.71 -39.72 31.75
N PRO A 282 -14.47 -40.32 30.79
CA PRO A 282 -15.79 -39.86 30.34
C PRO A 282 -16.96 -40.28 31.29
N PRO A 283 -18.22 -39.84 31.04
CA PRO A 283 -18.94 -38.95 31.95
C PRO A 283 -20.20 -39.59 32.57
N ALA A 284 -20.74 -38.95 33.62
CA ALA A 284 -22.07 -39.26 34.16
C ALA A 284 -23.13 -38.31 33.56
N ALA A 285 -24.13 -38.90 32.92
CA ALA A 285 -25.29 -38.24 32.34
C ALA A 285 -26.38 -37.94 33.38
N THR A 286 -27.19 -36.92 33.11
CA THR A 286 -28.61 -36.71 33.48
C THR A 286 -28.96 -35.31 32.95
N GLY A 287 -30.10 -34.98 32.35
CA GLY A 287 -31.35 -35.64 32.01
C GLY A 287 -32.24 -34.56 31.35
N ALA A 288 -33.11 -34.97 30.42
CA ALA A 288 -34.04 -34.13 29.64
C ALA A 288 -35.24 -33.61 30.50
N VAL A 289 -36.25 -32.81 30.09
CA VAL A 289 -36.97 -32.48 28.83
C VAL A 289 -37.79 -31.13 29.05
N PRO A 290 -38.94 -30.77 28.40
CA PRO A 290 -39.23 -29.95 27.18
C PRO A 290 -40.10 -28.65 27.38
N GLY A 291 -40.33 -27.83 26.31
CA GLY A 291 -41.55 -26.99 26.17
C GLY A 291 -41.56 -25.72 25.26
N VAL A 292 -41.81 -25.86 23.94
CA VAL A 292 -42.86 -25.27 23.03
C VAL A 292 -43.52 -23.89 23.39
N PRO A 293 -44.08 -23.03 22.46
CA PRO A 293 -43.63 -22.37 21.19
C PRO A 293 -44.08 -20.86 21.03
N THR A 294 -44.09 -20.31 19.79
CA THR A 294 -44.81 -19.11 19.24
C THR A 294 -44.09 -17.75 19.43
N ALA A 295 -44.05 -16.77 18.51
CA ALA A 295 -44.93 -16.40 17.38
C ALA A 295 -44.20 -15.56 16.30
N ALA A 296 -44.78 -15.52 15.11
CA ALA A 296 -44.46 -14.64 13.97
C ALA A 296 -45.20 -13.29 14.08
N ILE A 297 -44.62 -12.19 13.57
CA ILE A 297 -45.34 -11.03 12.98
C ILE A 297 -44.50 -10.43 11.82
N GLU A 298 -45.25 -9.99 10.81
CA GLU A 298 -44.93 -9.52 9.46
C GLU A 298 -44.34 -8.09 9.33
N ALA A 299 -43.98 -7.80 8.08
CA ALA A 299 -43.43 -6.59 7.47
C ALA A 299 -44.24 -5.29 7.63
N THR A 300 -43.59 -4.12 7.48
CA THR A 300 -44.02 -3.07 6.52
C THR A 300 -42.97 -1.97 6.23
N ALA A 301 -42.82 -1.71 4.92
CA ALA A 301 -42.44 -0.52 4.12
C ALA A 301 -41.80 0.80 4.67
N VAL A 302 -40.86 1.30 3.84
CA VAL A 302 -40.33 2.67 3.58
C VAL A 302 -41.42 3.61 2.98
N PRO A 303 -41.20 4.90 2.57
CA PRO A 303 -40.10 5.87 2.75
C PRO A 303 -40.59 7.31 3.09
N THR A 304 -39.70 8.33 3.14
CA THR A 304 -39.83 9.63 2.41
C THR A 304 -38.68 10.60 2.72
N THR A 305 -38.23 11.22 1.64
CA THR A 305 -37.22 12.25 1.35
C THR A 305 -37.49 13.63 1.99
N ALA A 306 -36.44 14.44 2.21
CA ALA A 306 -36.50 15.90 2.07
C ALA A 306 -35.10 16.51 1.85
N ALA A 307 -34.93 17.14 0.69
CA ALA A 307 -33.81 18.01 0.33
C ALA A 307 -34.01 19.42 0.89
N THR A 308 -32.94 20.17 1.13
CA THR A 308 -33.00 21.64 1.32
C THR A 308 -31.74 22.29 0.74
N LEU A 309 -31.97 23.33 -0.07
CA LEU A 309 -31.02 24.07 -0.90
C LEU A 309 -30.24 25.14 -0.11
N ALA A 310 -29.00 25.39 -0.57
CA ALA A 310 -28.09 26.45 -0.10
C ALA A 310 -28.35 27.82 -0.75
N PRO A 311 -27.74 28.90 -0.23
CA PRO A 311 -27.44 30.12 -0.99
C PRO A 311 -25.91 30.33 -1.20
N PRO A 312 -25.51 31.20 -2.15
CA PRO A 312 -24.33 30.98 -2.97
C PRO A 312 -23.07 31.62 -2.38
N THR A 313 -22.01 30.83 -2.32
CA THR A 313 -20.64 31.33 -2.19
C THR A 313 -19.86 30.75 -3.37
N ARG A 314 -19.14 31.62 -4.11
CA ARG A 314 -18.41 31.29 -5.35
C ARG A 314 -17.85 29.87 -5.33
N GLU A 315 -18.40 29.04 -6.20
CA GLU A 315 -18.01 27.66 -6.40
C GLU A 315 -16.60 27.64 -6.99
N ILE A 316 -15.61 27.39 -6.12
CA ILE A 316 -14.42 26.66 -6.58
C ILE A 316 -14.96 25.27 -6.86
N VAL A 317 -15.11 24.91 -8.14
CA VAL A 317 -15.39 23.55 -8.54
C VAL A 317 -14.19 22.73 -8.08
N ILE A 318 -14.30 22.12 -6.91
CA ILE A 318 -13.41 21.03 -6.49
C ILE A 318 -13.88 19.86 -7.34
N VAL A 319 -13.24 19.71 -8.49
CA VAL A 319 -13.25 18.44 -9.23
C VAL A 319 -12.80 17.39 -8.23
N ASP A 320 -13.67 16.46 -7.85
CA ASP A 320 -13.33 15.30 -7.03
C ASP A 320 -12.64 14.25 -7.93
N PRO A 321 -11.29 14.21 -7.98
CA PRO A 321 -10.57 13.34 -8.89
C PRO A 321 -10.76 11.87 -8.50
N ASP A 322 -11.13 11.60 -7.25
CA ASP A 322 -11.32 10.25 -6.71
C ASP A 322 -12.55 9.56 -7.30
N THR A 323 -13.61 10.33 -7.62
CA THR A 323 -14.81 9.79 -8.25
C THR A 323 -14.53 9.39 -9.70
N VAL A 324 -13.82 10.24 -10.46
CA VAL A 324 -13.40 9.95 -11.84
C VAL A 324 -12.46 8.74 -11.90
N LEU A 325 -11.52 8.69 -10.96
CA LEU A 325 -10.57 7.60 -10.82
C LEU A 325 -11.29 6.28 -10.51
N ARG A 326 -12.23 6.29 -9.57
CA ARG A 326 -13.04 5.11 -9.20
C ARG A 326 -13.85 4.58 -10.40
N ASP A 327 -14.48 5.47 -11.16
CA ASP A 327 -15.31 5.08 -12.30
C ASP A 327 -14.48 4.47 -13.44
N LEU A 328 -13.34 5.09 -13.79
CA LEU A 328 -12.45 4.56 -14.82
C LEU A 328 -11.78 3.24 -14.41
N MET A 329 -11.37 3.10 -13.14
CA MET A 329 -10.84 1.83 -12.63
C MET A 329 -11.92 0.75 -12.65
N GLY A 330 -13.13 1.05 -12.17
CA GLY A 330 -14.25 0.11 -12.19
C GLY A 330 -14.61 -0.38 -13.59
N ILE A 331 -14.60 0.51 -14.59
CA ILE A 331 -14.81 0.12 -16.00
C ILE A 331 -13.69 -0.81 -16.47
N SER A 332 -12.42 -0.43 -16.28
CA SER A 332 -11.27 -1.23 -16.70
C SER A 332 -11.29 -2.63 -16.06
N ASP A 333 -11.52 -2.69 -14.75
CA ASP A 333 -11.54 -3.93 -13.97
C ASP A 333 -12.69 -4.84 -14.42
N SER A 334 -13.86 -4.28 -14.70
CA SER A 334 -15.01 -5.05 -15.22
C SER A 334 -14.74 -5.70 -16.57
N LEU A 335 -13.87 -5.11 -17.41
CA LEU A 335 -13.54 -5.63 -18.73
C LEU A 335 -12.50 -6.75 -18.68
N VAL A 336 -11.51 -6.62 -17.78
CA VAL A 336 -10.39 -7.57 -17.63
C VAL A 336 -10.65 -8.67 -16.60
N ALA A 337 -11.71 -8.55 -15.79
CA ALA A 337 -12.12 -9.61 -14.87
C ALA A 337 -12.23 -10.97 -15.59
N PRO A 338 -12.08 -12.11 -14.90
CA PRO A 338 -12.12 -13.43 -15.53
C PRO A 338 -13.40 -13.75 -16.33
N ARG A 339 -14.51 -13.08 -16.00
CA ARG A 339 -15.79 -13.14 -16.74
C ARG A 339 -16.18 -11.80 -17.35
N GLY A 340 -15.22 -10.89 -17.42
CA GLY A 340 -15.36 -9.60 -18.07
C GLY A 340 -15.49 -9.74 -19.58
N ALA A 341 -16.14 -8.78 -20.21
CA ALA A 341 -16.44 -8.85 -21.63
C ALA A 341 -15.16 -8.88 -22.50
N GLY A 342 -14.06 -8.26 -22.08
CA GLY A 342 -12.79 -8.30 -22.81
C GLY A 342 -12.11 -9.68 -22.71
N SER A 343 -12.04 -10.22 -21.49
CA SER A 343 -11.45 -11.53 -21.23
C SER A 343 -12.20 -12.68 -21.91
N LEU A 344 -13.54 -12.65 -21.86
CA LEU A 344 -14.37 -13.70 -22.47
C LEU A 344 -14.26 -13.72 -24.00
N VAL A 345 -14.31 -12.57 -24.68
CA VAL A 345 -14.21 -12.55 -26.15
C VAL A 345 -12.83 -12.99 -26.62
N LEU A 346 -11.77 -12.60 -25.89
CA LEU A 346 -10.41 -13.06 -26.17
C LEU A 346 -10.29 -14.58 -25.98
N GLN A 347 -10.87 -15.11 -24.91
CA GLN A 347 -10.93 -16.56 -24.68
C GLN A 347 -11.65 -17.27 -25.84
N TYR A 348 -12.82 -16.78 -26.26
CA TYR A 348 -13.59 -17.42 -27.31
C TYR A 348 -12.91 -17.41 -28.68
N TRP A 349 -12.21 -16.31 -29.02
CA TRP A 349 -11.37 -16.29 -30.21
C TRP A 349 -10.19 -17.25 -30.09
N THR A 350 -9.58 -17.37 -28.91
CA THR A 350 -8.48 -18.32 -28.68
C THR A 350 -8.94 -19.77 -28.81
N ASP A 351 -10.11 -20.09 -28.27
CA ASP A 351 -10.74 -21.40 -28.43
C ASP A 351 -11.01 -21.69 -29.91
N ALA A 352 -11.54 -20.71 -30.65
CA ALA A 352 -11.80 -20.85 -32.07
C ALA A 352 -10.52 -20.99 -32.92
N ALA A 353 -9.43 -20.30 -32.57
CA ALA A 353 -8.13 -20.46 -33.23
C ALA A 353 -7.58 -21.88 -33.03
N THR A 354 -7.75 -22.44 -31.83
CA THR A 354 -7.13 -23.70 -31.43
C THR A 354 -7.95 -24.92 -31.88
N ALA A 355 -9.27 -24.87 -31.66
CA ALA A 355 -10.18 -26.00 -31.86
C ALA A 355 -11.07 -25.84 -33.11
N GLY A 356 -11.05 -24.68 -33.77
CA GLY A 356 -11.93 -24.36 -34.90
C GLY A 356 -13.39 -24.08 -34.49
N GLN A 357 -13.74 -24.28 -33.22
CA GLN A 357 -15.07 -24.11 -32.65
C GLN A 357 -14.95 -23.60 -31.20
N THR A 358 -16.02 -22.98 -30.69
CA THR A 358 -16.10 -22.51 -29.31
C THR A 358 -17.53 -22.57 -28.80
N GLN A 359 -17.70 -22.79 -27.49
CA GLN A 359 -19.01 -22.70 -26.83
C GLN A 359 -19.51 -21.25 -26.75
N GLY A 360 -18.63 -20.26 -26.97
CA GLY A 360 -18.97 -18.84 -26.93
C GLY A 360 -20.06 -18.42 -27.93
N CYS A 361 -20.27 -19.17 -29.01
CA CYS A 361 -21.38 -18.91 -29.94
C CYS A 361 -22.77 -19.11 -29.32
N ASN A 362 -22.86 -19.83 -28.20
CA ASN A 362 -24.08 -19.99 -27.43
C ASN A 362 -24.22 -18.92 -26.33
N ASP A 363 -23.20 -18.10 -26.10
CA ASP A 363 -23.13 -17.02 -25.11
C ASP A 363 -23.01 -15.65 -25.79
N LEU A 364 -24.01 -15.32 -26.61
CA LEU A 364 -24.09 -14.02 -27.30
C LEU A 364 -24.81 -12.94 -26.46
N SER A 365 -25.04 -13.19 -25.16
CA SER A 365 -25.71 -12.25 -24.24
C SER A 365 -24.78 -11.18 -23.67
N THR A 366 -23.47 -11.43 -23.63
CA THR A 366 -22.40 -10.51 -23.19
C THR A 366 -22.37 -9.11 -23.82
N PRO A 367 -22.82 -8.87 -25.08
CA PRO A 367 -22.91 -7.52 -25.63
C PRO A 367 -23.82 -6.58 -24.83
N THR A 368 -24.75 -7.10 -24.01
CA THR A 368 -25.65 -6.26 -23.20
C THR A 368 -25.03 -5.69 -21.92
N THR A 369 -23.80 -6.10 -21.60
CA THR A 369 -23.10 -5.73 -20.35
C THR A 369 -21.83 -4.89 -20.55
N ILE A 370 -21.48 -4.50 -21.78
CA ILE A 370 -20.29 -3.67 -22.04
C ILE A 370 -20.63 -2.19 -21.80
N PRO A 371 -19.93 -1.50 -20.88
CA PRO A 371 -20.17 -0.07 -20.63
C PRO A 371 -20.04 0.80 -21.88
N ALA A 372 -20.79 1.91 -21.90
CA ALA A 372 -20.59 2.97 -22.88
C ALA A 372 -19.23 3.66 -22.68
N ASN A 373 -18.79 4.45 -23.67
CA ASN A 373 -17.56 5.24 -23.51
C ASN A 373 -17.72 6.22 -22.34
N TYR A 374 -16.72 6.27 -21.47
CA TYR A 374 -16.67 7.19 -20.36
C TYR A 374 -16.43 8.61 -20.87
N GLN A 375 -17.26 9.56 -20.44
CA GLN A 375 -17.11 10.98 -20.79
C GLN A 375 -16.39 11.68 -19.64
N LEU A 376 -15.15 12.08 -19.90
CA LEU A 376 -14.36 12.84 -18.92
C LEU A 376 -14.88 14.28 -18.86
N PRO A 377 -15.19 14.81 -17.67
CA PRO A 377 -15.54 16.22 -17.50
C PRO A 377 -14.41 17.16 -17.97
N ASP A 378 -14.77 18.26 -18.66
CA ASP A 378 -13.82 19.19 -19.31
C ASP A 378 -12.86 19.87 -18.32
N ASP A 379 -13.31 20.08 -17.09
CA ASP A 379 -12.54 20.61 -15.97
C ASP A 379 -11.47 19.62 -15.48
N VAL A 380 -11.80 18.31 -15.38
CA VAL A 380 -10.84 17.25 -15.05
C VAL A 380 -9.79 17.10 -16.15
N ALA A 381 -10.24 17.15 -17.41
CA ALA A 381 -9.39 16.93 -18.58
C ALA A 381 -8.25 17.96 -18.68
N GLN A 382 -8.49 19.19 -18.21
CA GLN A 382 -7.48 20.26 -18.19
C GLN A 382 -6.61 20.21 -16.93
N ALA A 383 -7.15 19.76 -15.80
CA ALA A 383 -6.45 19.73 -14.52
C ALA A 383 -5.48 18.55 -14.38
N VAL A 384 -5.83 17.37 -14.90
CA VAL A 384 -5.06 16.13 -14.74
C VAL A 384 -4.86 15.41 -16.09
N PRO A 385 -3.78 15.75 -16.84
CA PRO A 385 -3.52 15.16 -18.15
C PRO A 385 -3.44 13.62 -18.14
N GLN A 386 -2.99 13.01 -17.04
CA GLN A 386 -2.93 11.56 -16.89
C GLN A 386 -4.32 10.90 -16.91
N LEU A 387 -5.34 11.53 -16.30
CA LEU A 387 -6.72 11.02 -16.32
C LEU A 387 -7.35 11.17 -17.71
N SER A 388 -7.01 12.24 -18.44
CA SER A 388 -7.41 12.42 -19.84
C SER A 388 -6.89 11.29 -20.72
N GLU A 389 -5.61 10.97 -20.58
CA GLU A 389 -5.00 9.88 -21.34
C GLU A 389 -5.53 8.50 -20.92
N ALA A 390 -5.75 8.27 -19.62
CA ALA A 390 -6.36 7.04 -19.12
C ALA A 390 -7.78 6.84 -19.69
N ALA A 391 -8.63 7.88 -19.65
CA ALA A 391 -9.97 7.83 -20.20
C ALA A 391 -9.97 7.55 -21.72
N ARG A 392 -9.03 8.14 -22.47
CA ARG A 392 -8.86 7.88 -23.91
C ARG A 392 -8.54 6.40 -24.16
N LEU A 393 -7.58 5.85 -23.44
CA LEU A 393 -7.15 4.45 -23.58
C LEU A 393 -8.27 3.46 -23.23
N VAL A 394 -9.02 3.72 -22.15
CA VAL A 394 -10.20 2.91 -21.76
C VAL A 394 -11.26 2.95 -22.86
N ASN A 395 -11.56 4.13 -23.41
CA ASN A 395 -12.56 4.27 -24.47
C ASN A 395 -12.16 3.59 -25.79
N GLU A 396 -10.88 3.61 -26.13
CA GLU A 396 -10.36 2.87 -27.28
C GLU A 396 -10.48 1.36 -27.07
N ALA A 397 -10.11 0.86 -25.90
CA ALA A 397 -10.26 -0.55 -25.58
C ALA A 397 -11.73 -1.00 -25.59
N LEU A 398 -12.63 -0.22 -24.98
CA LEU A 398 -14.07 -0.45 -25.04
C LEU A 398 -14.60 -0.55 -26.47
N THR A 399 -14.14 0.35 -27.34
CA THR A 399 -14.54 0.36 -28.76
C THR A 399 -14.07 -0.91 -29.47
N THR A 400 -12.82 -1.32 -29.28
CA THR A 400 -12.28 -2.56 -29.86
C THR A 400 -13.00 -3.79 -29.32
N ILE A 401 -13.27 -3.88 -28.02
CA ILE A 401 -13.96 -5.02 -27.40
C ILE A 401 -15.38 -5.14 -27.96
N ARG A 402 -16.15 -4.05 -28.05
CA ARG A 402 -17.50 -4.08 -28.65
C ARG A 402 -17.47 -4.50 -30.12
N ALA A 403 -16.51 -3.97 -30.89
CA ALA A 403 -16.34 -4.35 -32.28
C ALA A 403 -16.04 -5.85 -32.41
N SER A 404 -15.15 -6.37 -31.58
CA SER A 404 -14.79 -7.79 -31.59
C SER A 404 -15.97 -8.69 -31.22
N TRP A 405 -16.80 -8.34 -30.24
CA TRP A 405 -18.05 -9.08 -29.94
C TRP A 405 -19.03 -9.09 -31.12
N THR A 406 -19.13 -7.97 -31.84
CA THR A 406 -19.99 -7.87 -33.03
C THR A 406 -19.47 -8.78 -34.14
N ILE A 407 -18.16 -8.75 -34.40
CA ILE A 407 -17.49 -9.61 -35.38
C ILE A 407 -17.65 -11.07 -34.98
N PHE A 408 -17.42 -11.41 -33.71
CA PHE A 408 -17.54 -12.75 -33.17
C PHE A 408 -18.95 -13.33 -33.37
N GLY A 409 -19.99 -12.56 -33.04
CA GLY A 409 -21.38 -12.97 -33.28
C GLY A 409 -21.68 -13.25 -34.75
N SER A 410 -21.18 -12.40 -35.66
CA SER A 410 -21.33 -12.62 -37.10
C SER A 410 -20.56 -13.86 -37.59
N ALA A 411 -19.37 -14.10 -37.05
CA ALA A 411 -18.51 -15.21 -37.40
C ALA A 411 -19.06 -16.56 -36.91
N CYS A 412 -19.72 -16.57 -35.74
CA CYS A 412 -20.47 -17.72 -35.23
C CYS A 412 -21.59 -18.14 -36.19
N GLN A 413 -22.32 -17.18 -36.78
CA GLN A 413 -23.39 -17.46 -37.73
C GLN A 413 -22.84 -17.90 -39.11
N ALA A 414 -21.72 -17.33 -39.53
CA ALA A 414 -21.07 -17.63 -40.80
C ALA A 414 -20.19 -18.91 -40.77
N GLY A 415 -19.87 -19.44 -39.58
CA GLY A 415 -19.03 -20.62 -39.42
C GLY A 415 -17.56 -20.41 -39.80
N ASN A 416 -17.05 -19.18 -39.72
CA ASN A 416 -15.71 -18.80 -40.19
C ASN A 416 -14.79 -18.27 -39.08
N LEU A 417 -15.06 -18.61 -37.82
CA LEU A 417 -14.32 -18.10 -36.65
C LEU A 417 -12.81 -18.30 -36.76
N ALA A 418 -12.36 -19.51 -37.12
CA ALA A 418 -10.93 -19.83 -37.23
C ALA A 418 -10.18 -18.91 -38.21
N ALA A 419 -10.84 -18.44 -39.28
CA ALA A 419 -10.23 -17.56 -40.27
C ALA A 419 -10.03 -16.12 -39.77
N LEU A 420 -10.81 -15.70 -38.77
CA LEU A 420 -10.79 -14.34 -38.21
C LEU A 420 -10.06 -14.28 -36.86
N ALA A 421 -9.83 -15.43 -36.22
CA ALA A 421 -9.36 -15.53 -34.85
C ALA A 421 -8.00 -14.85 -34.63
N ASP A 422 -6.99 -15.13 -35.45
CA ASP A 422 -5.65 -14.56 -35.24
C ASP A 422 -5.63 -13.03 -35.28
N ASN A 423 -6.36 -12.43 -36.23
CA ASN A 423 -6.48 -10.99 -36.35
C ASN A 423 -7.21 -10.40 -35.13
N GLN A 424 -8.34 -11.01 -34.76
CA GLN A 424 -9.14 -10.54 -33.62
C GLN A 424 -8.41 -10.70 -32.28
N ILE A 425 -7.62 -11.76 -32.09
CA ILE A 425 -6.76 -11.96 -30.93
C ILE A 425 -5.70 -10.85 -30.85
N ALA A 426 -5.07 -10.48 -31.97
CA ALA A 426 -4.08 -9.40 -31.99
C ALA A 426 -4.70 -8.04 -31.65
N GLU A 427 -5.87 -7.71 -32.20
CA GLU A 427 -6.62 -6.49 -31.87
C GLU A 427 -7.03 -6.45 -30.39
N LEU A 428 -7.51 -7.58 -29.85
CA LEU A 428 -7.92 -7.68 -28.45
C LEU A 428 -6.73 -7.61 -27.49
N ASN A 429 -5.60 -8.24 -27.79
CA ASN A 429 -4.38 -8.11 -26.99
C ASN A 429 -3.89 -6.66 -26.95
N THR A 430 -4.02 -5.93 -28.07
CA THR A 430 -3.74 -4.50 -28.11
C THR A 430 -4.71 -3.72 -27.22
N ALA A 431 -6.01 -4.05 -27.23
CA ALA A 431 -7.00 -3.44 -26.35
C ALA A 431 -6.73 -3.73 -24.87
N MET A 432 -6.33 -4.96 -24.51
CA MET A 432 -5.96 -5.33 -23.14
C MET A 432 -4.73 -4.54 -22.68
N GLY A 433 -3.72 -4.38 -23.55
CA GLY A 433 -2.55 -3.54 -23.27
C GLY A 433 -2.91 -2.07 -23.00
N LYS A 434 -3.90 -1.52 -23.70
CA LYS A 434 -4.43 -0.16 -23.43
C LYS A 434 -5.09 -0.06 -22.06
N LEU A 435 -5.82 -1.08 -21.61
CA LEU A 435 -6.42 -1.12 -20.27
C LEU A 435 -5.33 -1.16 -19.18
N THR A 436 -4.28 -1.97 -19.36
CA THR A 436 -3.14 -2.00 -18.43
C THR A 436 -2.39 -0.66 -18.37
N ALA A 437 -2.20 0.00 -19.52
CA ALA A 437 -1.60 1.33 -19.58
C ALA A 437 -2.47 2.39 -18.89
N ALA A 438 -3.80 2.33 -19.07
CA ALA A 438 -4.74 3.19 -18.37
C ALA A 438 -4.71 2.97 -16.85
N GLN A 439 -4.70 1.71 -16.38
CA GLN A 439 -4.56 1.38 -14.96
C GLN A 439 -3.27 1.94 -14.37
N THR A 440 -2.16 1.85 -15.10
CA THR A 440 -0.87 2.44 -14.67
C THR A 440 -1.00 3.94 -14.46
N LEU A 441 -1.60 4.67 -15.42
CA LEU A 441 -1.82 6.12 -15.31
C LEU A 441 -2.73 6.48 -14.12
N MET A 442 -3.80 5.70 -13.92
CA MET A 442 -4.72 5.87 -12.80
C MET A 442 -4.03 5.66 -11.45
N THR A 443 -3.19 4.65 -11.31
CA THR A 443 -2.41 4.40 -10.09
C THR A 443 -1.41 5.52 -9.81
N VAL A 444 -0.82 6.15 -10.83
CA VAL A 444 0.05 7.32 -10.61
C VAL A 444 -0.74 8.48 -9.99
N VAL A 445 -1.96 8.74 -10.49
CA VAL A 445 -2.84 9.79 -9.96
C VAL A 445 -3.32 9.46 -8.55
N GLN A 446 -3.59 8.19 -8.25
CA GLN A 446 -4.00 7.76 -6.91
C GLN A 446 -2.93 8.01 -5.83
N ASN A 447 -1.66 8.01 -6.22
CA ASN A 447 -0.52 8.10 -5.30
C ASN A 447 0.13 9.50 -5.27
N SER A 448 -0.38 10.47 -6.04
CA SER A 448 0.07 11.86 -6.10
C SER A 448 -0.83 12.76 -5.26
#